data_AF-A0A8H9W8A7-F1
#
_entry.id   AF-A0A8H9W8A7-F1
#
_cell.length_a   1.000
_cell.length_b   1.000
_cell.length_c   1.000
_cell.angle_alpha   90.00
_cell.angle_beta   90.00
_cell.angle_gamma   90.00
#
_symmetry.space_group_name_H-M   'P 1'
#
loop_
_entity.id
_entity.type
_entity.pdbx_description
1 polymer ?
#
loop_
_entity_poly.entity_id
_entity_poly.type
_entity_poly.pdbx_seq_one_letter_code
_entity_poly.pdbx_strand_id
1 'polypeptide(L)'
;MIVTKRHAIVLKKLYEKGEEFSVKGWEDFDRETLWHLELAGLVKPVGVEMYDLTFSGSILGELLIDMIKEGVLKNPEEWDDSFRWIGSEVISMIRYSKLAQSRVRGEVTKALEERGFAKEGNLTPYAYTLDEIYHASHPRLVVNSKVAEYLRKMVEGPGESSTLPVGGDELLQLEAMRMIAFSVPRSDVYALTGLGQQIRAALRKGLVVTDELILDELILDTVAKAYEGNQLSDFERNALLERGLIDWTGELHPLAEHLYLAWKIYKKGPYLMTPAFQISEDEARLLEVIVKLWKRHEKEDDVFPEPKQIEKAVDWEWKRKDLTVKLALYNLEGFGLLKSREHRHGARRTLVYELTSYGEEVLEDQRKNLRSVTAVGVKSITMTKKEFAAPNVEWYEQARKEGLVSDAAPTSSGRLYARLSVEAERRPLITNTEMKVLRKVPYKAGVFIEDMNLSEEERIALDSLEAKNLVEILPTDVVTLTEAGQLMKRALSAVSDDVEAPVTPLVIRLLQAIRTHGGLQMKEKRIRINPESWKVVEKELGVDPETFDDTVNLARISKFITENALTEAGVALLQAVDELARKEYPWVEVR
;
A
#
# COMPACT_ATOMS: atom_id res chain seq x y z
N MET A 1 -18.04 1.83 7.33
CA MET A 1 -19.44 2.32 7.23
C MET A 1 -20.22 1.34 6.38
N ILE A 2 -21.36 0.90 6.87
CA ILE A 2 -22.24 -0.07 6.21
C ILE A 2 -23.68 0.39 6.39
N VAL A 3 -24.44 0.42 5.29
CA VAL A 3 -25.88 0.72 5.30
C VAL A 3 -26.59 -0.28 4.40
N THR A 4 -27.18 -1.28 5.04
CA THR A 4 -28.11 -2.23 4.42
C THR A 4 -29.53 -1.68 4.45
N LYS A 5 -30.49 -2.40 3.84
CA LYS A 5 -31.92 -2.13 3.98
C LYS A 5 -32.35 -1.77 5.41
N ARG A 6 -31.96 -2.60 6.38
CA ARG A 6 -32.34 -2.43 7.80
C ARG A 6 -31.81 -1.13 8.39
N HIS A 7 -30.54 -0.84 8.14
CA HIS A 7 -29.91 0.41 8.55
C HIS A 7 -30.61 1.63 7.93
N ALA A 8 -30.96 1.57 6.64
CA ALA A 8 -31.65 2.65 5.94
C ALA A 8 -33.06 2.90 6.50
N ILE A 9 -33.82 1.85 6.84
CA ILE A 9 -35.14 1.98 7.50
C ILE A 9 -34.99 2.70 8.84
N VAL A 10 -34.03 2.27 9.68
CA VAL A 10 -33.77 2.92 10.97
C VAL A 10 -33.36 4.37 10.75
N LEU A 11 -32.34 4.62 9.93
CA LEU A 11 -31.83 5.97 9.65
C LEU A 11 -32.93 6.91 9.15
N LYS A 12 -33.78 6.47 8.22
CA LYS A 12 -34.94 7.21 7.73
C LYS A 12 -35.89 7.59 8.88
N LYS A 13 -36.27 6.63 9.73
CA LYS A 13 -37.13 6.88 10.90
C LYS A 13 -36.51 7.89 11.86
N LEU A 14 -35.19 7.87 12.05
CA LEU A 14 -34.49 8.81 12.93
C LEU A 14 -34.52 10.22 12.36
N TYR A 15 -34.19 10.34 11.07
CA TYR A 15 -34.13 11.63 10.40
C TYR A 15 -35.51 12.31 10.32
N GLU A 16 -36.57 11.56 10.01
CA GLU A 16 -37.94 12.11 9.94
C GLU A 16 -38.49 12.59 11.30
N LYS A 17 -37.94 12.10 12.42
CA LYS A 17 -38.31 12.58 13.76
C LYS A 17 -37.69 13.93 14.11
N GLY A 18 -36.49 14.23 13.61
CA GLY A 18 -35.82 15.53 13.74
C GLY A 18 -35.28 15.93 15.13
N GLU A 19 -35.52 15.14 16.18
CA GLU A 19 -35.10 15.41 17.57
C GLU A 19 -34.69 14.11 18.29
N GLU A 20 -34.21 14.22 19.54
CA GLU A 20 -33.86 13.07 20.40
C GLU A 20 -34.97 12.02 20.41
N PHE A 21 -34.63 10.78 20.08
CA PHE A 21 -35.61 9.71 19.94
C PHE A 21 -35.47 8.67 21.03
N SER A 22 -36.62 8.29 21.60
CA SER A 22 -36.68 7.14 22.51
C SER A 22 -36.67 5.84 21.72
N VAL A 23 -35.82 4.90 22.17
CA VAL A 23 -35.77 3.51 21.71
C VAL A 23 -36.47 2.55 22.67
N LYS A 24 -37.23 3.11 23.62
CA LYS A 24 -38.05 2.34 24.55
C LYS A 24 -39.10 1.55 23.77
N GLY A 25 -39.07 0.23 23.91
CA GLY A 25 -39.96 -0.68 23.19
C GLY A 25 -39.51 -1.06 21.78
N TRP A 26 -38.30 -0.68 21.35
CA TRP A 26 -37.69 -1.24 20.15
C TRP A 26 -37.33 -2.70 20.40
N GLU A 27 -37.60 -3.55 19.40
CA GLU A 27 -37.23 -4.96 19.41
C GLU A 27 -35.70 -5.09 19.41
N ASP A 28 -35.19 -6.21 19.94
CA ASP A 28 -33.73 -6.49 20.00
C ASP A 28 -33.08 -6.31 18.62
N PHE A 29 -33.80 -6.70 17.57
CA PHE A 29 -33.38 -6.59 16.19
C PHE A 29 -33.13 -5.14 15.72
N ASP A 30 -34.00 -4.21 16.11
CA ASP A 30 -33.84 -2.78 15.82
C ASP A 30 -32.71 -2.17 16.67
N ARG A 31 -32.49 -2.69 17.89
CA ARG A 31 -31.40 -2.26 18.77
C ARG A 31 -30.03 -2.68 18.24
N GLU A 32 -29.90 -3.89 17.67
CA GLU A 32 -28.68 -4.34 16.97
C GLU A 32 -28.34 -3.43 15.78
N THR A 33 -29.35 -3.11 14.97
CA THR A 33 -29.17 -2.20 13.82
C THR A 33 -28.76 -0.79 14.25
N LEU A 34 -29.35 -0.29 15.34
CA LEU A 34 -28.98 1.00 15.92
C LEU A 34 -27.53 1.00 16.42
N TRP A 35 -27.09 -0.09 17.04
CA TRP A 35 -25.71 -0.25 17.49
C TRP A 35 -24.72 -0.17 16.32
N HIS A 36 -25.02 -0.76 15.17
CA HIS A 36 -24.18 -0.61 13.97
C HIS A 36 -24.06 0.83 13.49
N LEU A 37 -25.16 1.58 13.51
CA LEU A 37 -25.15 3.01 13.16
C LEU A 37 -24.31 3.82 14.16
N GLU A 38 -24.33 3.43 15.44
CA GLU A 38 -23.54 4.07 16.49
C GLU A 38 -22.04 3.80 16.28
N LEU A 39 -21.68 2.53 16.04
CA LEU A 39 -20.32 2.14 15.67
C LEU A 39 -19.82 2.85 14.42
N ALA A 40 -20.69 3.08 13.43
CA ALA A 40 -20.35 3.83 12.23
C ALA A 40 -20.21 5.35 12.46
N GLY A 41 -20.51 5.85 13.65
CA GLY A 41 -20.46 7.27 13.99
C GLY A 41 -21.62 8.08 13.41
N LEU A 42 -22.75 7.44 13.11
CA LEU A 42 -23.93 8.07 12.50
C LEU A 42 -25.01 8.43 13.53
N VAL A 43 -25.06 7.72 14.66
CA VAL A 43 -25.93 8.04 15.80
C VAL A 43 -25.12 8.10 17.08
N LYS A 44 -25.65 8.75 18.11
CA LYS A 44 -25.04 8.85 19.44
C LYS A 44 -26.10 8.70 20.53
N PRO A 45 -25.79 8.08 21.68
CA PRO A 45 -26.66 8.14 22.84
C PRO A 45 -26.63 9.55 23.44
N VAL A 46 -27.79 10.06 23.83
CA VAL A 46 -27.96 11.38 24.51
C VAL A 46 -28.62 11.25 25.88
N GLY A 47 -29.10 10.07 26.23
CA GLY A 47 -29.69 9.76 27.54
C GLY A 47 -30.03 8.28 27.67
N VAL A 48 -30.77 7.93 28.73
CA VAL A 48 -31.21 6.54 28.96
C VAL A 48 -32.23 6.15 27.90
N GLU A 49 -31.90 5.17 27.06
CA GLU A 49 -32.72 4.75 25.92
C GLU A 49 -33.11 5.92 24.99
N MET A 50 -32.25 6.94 24.90
CA MET A 50 -32.42 8.11 24.05
C MET A 50 -31.20 8.29 23.15
N TYR A 51 -31.47 8.52 21.88
CA TYR A 51 -30.44 8.65 20.86
C TYR A 51 -30.71 9.88 19.98
N ASP A 52 -29.66 10.32 19.28
CA ASP A 52 -29.71 11.43 18.34
C ASP A 52 -28.81 11.13 17.14
N LEU A 53 -29.06 11.78 16.01
CA LEU A 53 -28.18 11.71 14.85
C LEU A 53 -26.89 12.51 15.12
N THR A 54 -25.77 12.00 14.66
CA THR A 54 -24.56 12.82 14.55
C THR A 54 -24.70 13.77 13.36
N PHE A 55 -23.79 14.74 13.23
CA PHE A 55 -23.77 15.61 12.04
C PHE A 55 -23.72 14.80 10.73
N SER A 56 -22.83 13.79 10.67
CA SER A 56 -22.74 12.87 9.54
C SER A 56 -24.02 12.03 9.36
N GLY A 57 -24.64 11.59 10.46
CA GLY A 57 -25.93 10.89 10.44
C GLY A 57 -27.05 11.73 9.85
N SER A 58 -27.15 13.00 10.23
CA SER A 58 -28.17 13.92 9.72
C SER A 58 -28.03 14.15 8.22
N ILE A 59 -26.81 14.40 7.73
CA ILE A 59 -26.58 14.58 6.28
C ILE A 59 -26.86 13.27 5.53
N LEU A 60 -26.51 12.11 6.09
CA LEU A 60 -26.80 10.83 5.44
C LEU A 60 -28.31 10.53 5.40
N GLY A 61 -29.04 10.89 6.46
CA GLY A 61 -30.50 10.81 6.49
C GLY A 61 -31.16 11.72 5.47
N GLU A 62 -30.69 12.96 5.37
CA GLU A 62 -31.11 13.92 4.33
C GLU A 62 -30.85 13.38 2.92
N LEU A 63 -29.63 12.89 2.68
CA LEU A 63 -29.22 12.29 1.41
C LEU A 63 -30.17 11.14 1.00
N LEU A 64 -30.46 10.23 1.94
CA LEU A 64 -31.39 9.12 1.71
C LEU A 64 -32.79 9.61 1.34
N ILE A 65 -33.33 10.56 2.09
CA ILE A 65 -34.67 11.11 1.86
C ILE A 65 -34.76 11.82 0.51
N ASP A 66 -33.76 12.62 0.16
CA ASP A 66 -33.73 13.36 -1.09
C ASP A 66 -33.64 12.41 -2.29
N MET A 67 -32.80 11.37 -2.21
CA MET A 67 -32.73 10.34 -3.26
C MET A 67 -34.05 9.59 -3.43
N ILE A 68 -34.82 9.37 -2.35
CA ILE A 68 -36.16 8.76 -2.43
C ILE A 68 -37.15 9.73 -3.09
N LYS A 69 -37.17 11.00 -2.68
CA LYS A 69 -38.07 12.03 -3.22
C LYS A 69 -37.85 12.26 -4.72
N GLU A 70 -36.60 12.27 -5.16
CA GLU A 70 -36.21 12.43 -6.56
C GLU A 70 -36.39 11.14 -7.38
N GLY A 71 -36.86 10.05 -6.76
CA GLY A 71 -37.11 8.76 -7.42
C GLY A 71 -35.85 8.02 -7.85
N VAL A 72 -34.68 8.42 -7.33
CA VAL A 72 -33.39 7.76 -7.58
C VAL A 72 -33.32 6.43 -6.82
N LEU A 73 -33.85 6.41 -5.60
CA LEU A 73 -34.00 5.19 -4.80
C LEU A 73 -35.49 4.95 -4.50
N LYS A 74 -35.85 3.67 -4.39
CA LYS A 74 -37.13 3.29 -3.79
C LYS A 74 -37.09 3.50 -2.28
N ASN A 75 -38.25 3.49 -1.63
CA ASN A 75 -38.29 3.51 -0.17
C ASN A 75 -37.59 2.25 0.40
N PRO A 76 -36.78 2.32 1.48
CA PRO A 76 -36.01 1.19 1.97
C PRO A 76 -36.83 -0.06 2.29
N GLU A 77 -38.10 0.08 2.68
CA GLU A 77 -38.99 -1.06 2.91
C GLU A 77 -39.20 -1.94 1.66
N GLU A 78 -39.05 -1.36 0.47
CA GLU A 78 -39.20 -2.03 -0.84
C GLU A 78 -37.87 -2.62 -1.37
N TRP A 79 -36.75 -2.41 -0.68
CA TRP A 79 -35.47 -2.95 -1.11
C TRP A 79 -35.43 -4.47 -0.91
N ASP A 80 -34.61 -5.15 -1.71
CA ASP A 80 -34.27 -6.55 -1.44
C ASP A 80 -33.52 -6.66 -0.10
N ASP A 81 -33.74 -7.74 0.65
CA ASP A 81 -33.11 -7.91 1.97
C ASP A 81 -31.58 -8.03 1.89
N SER A 82 -31.05 -8.50 0.75
CA SER A 82 -29.61 -8.55 0.47
C SER A 82 -29.04 -7.23 -0.04
N PHE A 83 -29.89 -6.24 -0.34
CA PHE A 83 -29.43 -4.97 -0.90
C PHE A 83 -28.60 -4.17 0.11
N ARG A 84 -27.34 -3.95 -0.26
CA ARG A 84 -26.38 -3.10 0.45
C ARG A 84 -26.27 -1.76 -0.29
N TRP A 85 -26.86 -0.71 0.28
CA TRP A 85 -26.78 0.63 -0.30
C TRP A 85 -25.37 1.20 -0.15
N ILE A 86 -24.76 1.06 1.03
CA ILE A 86 -23.41 1.53 1.32
C ILE A 86 -22.60 0.39 1.94
N GLY A 87 -21.39 0.17 1.44
CA GLY A 87 -20.40 -0.74 2.00
C GLY A 87 -19.00 -0.27 1.63
N SER A 88 -17.97 -0.89 2.20
CA SER A 88 -16.56 -0.57 1.92
C SER A 88 -16.22 -0.65 0.42
N GLU A 89 -16.83 -1.59 -0.31
CA GLU A 89 -16.71 -1.72 -1.76
C GLU A 89 -17.28 -0.50 -2.50
N VAL A 90 -18.41 0.05 -2.03
CA VAL A 90 -19.06 1.23 -2.62
C VAL A 90 -18.21 2.47 -2.37
N ILE A 91 -17.69 2.64 -1.15
CA ILE A 91 -16.78 3.74 -0.80
C ILE A 91 -15.50 3.69 -1.64
N SER A 92 -14.92 2.49 -1.82
CA SER A 92 -13.78 2.28 -2.71
C SER A 92 -14.08 2.68 -4.15
N MET A 93 -15.19 2.19 -4.71
CA MET A 93 -15.60 2.52 -6.09
C MET A 93 -15.75 4.03 -6.29
N ILE A 94 -16.43 4.74 -5.38
CA ILE A 94 -16.58 6.20 -5.44
C ILE A 94 -15.22 6.89 -5.39
N ARG A 95 -14.37 6.52 -4.42
CA ARG A 95 -13.09 7.19 -4.19
C ARG A 95 -12.12 7.00 -5.35
N TYR A 96 -12.03 5.80 -5.90
CA TYR A 96 -11.18 5.53 -7.07
C TYR A 96 -11.71 6.26 -8.31
N SER A 97 -13.03 6.36 -8.47
CA SER A 97 -13.65 7.10 -9.57
C SER A 97 -13.45 8.62 -9.46
N LYS A 98 -13.40 9.19 -8.23
CA LYS A 98 -13.02 10.60 -8.01
C LYS A 98 -11.61 10.88 -8.54
N LEU A 99 -10.67 9.95 -8.36
CA LEU A 99 -9.32 10.05 -8.91
C LEU A 99 -9.35 10.03 -10.45
N ALA A 100 -10.24 9.24 -11.05
CA ALA A 100 -10.47 9.17 -12.50
C ALA A 100 -11.35 10.29 -13.08
N GLN A 101 -11.33 11.48 -12.49
CA GLN A 101 -12.13 12.64 -12.94
C GLN A 101 -13.64 12.37 -12.92
N SER A 102 -14.13 11.64 -11.92
CA SER A 102 -15.52 11.21 -11.76
C SER A 102 -15.99 10.13 -12.73
N ARG A 103 -15.14 9.66 -13.65
CA ARG A 103 -15.54 8.65 -14.63
C ARG A 103 -15.65 7.28 -13.96
N VAL A 104 -16.67 6.53 -14.33
CA VAL A 104 -16.89 5.13 -13.93
C VAL A 104 -16.89 4.23 -15.18
N ARG A 105 -16.52 2.95 -15.02
CA ARG A 105 -16.42 1.97 -16.11
C ARG A 105 -16.90 0.58 -15.72
N GLY A 106 -17.26 -0.21 -16.72
CA GLY A 106 -17.56 -1.64 -16.57
C GLY A 106 -18.62 -1.96 -15.52
N GLU A 107 -18.34 -2.97 -14.70
CA GLU A 107 -19.23 -3.42 -13.62
C GLU A 107 -19.35 -2.40 -12.47
N VAL A 108 -18.35 -1.53 -12.29
CA VAL A 108 -18.40 -0.44 -11.30
C VAL A 108 -19.51 0.57 -11.65
N THR A 109 -19.69 0.88 -12.93
CA THR A 109 -20.78 1.77 -13.38
C THR A 109 -22.13 1.20 -12.97
N LYS A 110 -22.40 -0.08 -13.27
CA LYS A 110 -23.68 -0.73 -12.94
C LYS A 110 -23.92 -0.71 -11.42
N ALA A 111 -22.92 -1.12 -10.65
CA ALA A 111 -23.03 -1.18 -9.19
C ALA A 111 -23.31 0.19 -8.57
N LEU A 112 -22.69 1.27 -9.08
CA LEU A 112 -22.93 2.63 -8.59
C LEU A 112 -24.25 3.22 -9.12
N GLU A 113 -24.66 2.94 -10.35
CA GLU A 113 -25.94 3.38 -10.94
C GLU A 113 -27.14 2.79 -10.18
N GLU A 114 -27.09 1.50 -9.84
CA GLU A 114 -28.11 0.82 -9.01
C GLU A 114 -28.32 1.49 -7.64
N ARG A 115 -27.31 2.22 -7.16
CA ARG A 115 -27.32 2.90 -5.85
C ARG A 115 -27.53 4.42 -5.97
N GLY A 116 -27.67 4.94 -7.19
CA GLY A 116 -27.83 6.37 -7.47
C GLY A 116 -26.54 7.20 -7.38
N PHE A 117 -25.38 6.55 -7.28
CA PHE A 117 -24.08 7.19 -7.13
C PHE A 117 -23.35 7.42 -8.47
N ALA A 118 -23.83 6.82 -9.55
CA ALA A 118 -23.39 7.12 -10.89
C ALA A 118 -24.59 7.34 -11.81
N LYS A 119 -24.36 8.07 -12.91
CA LYS A 119 -25.29 8.26 -14.02
C LYS A 119 -24.50 8.61 -15.27
N GLU A 120 -24.84 8.00 -16.40
CA GLU A 120 -24.24 8.32 -17.70
C GLU A 120 -22.70 8.24 -17.67
N GLY A 121 -22.18 7.23 -16.96
CA GLY A 121 -20.73 6.99 -16.85
C GLY A 121 -19.96 7.95 -15.95
N ASN A 122 -20.64 8.77 -15.13
CA ASN A 122 -20.02 9.70 -14.19
C ASN A 122 -20.63 9.60 -12.78
N LEU A 123 -19.84 9.95 -11.75
CA LEU A 123 -20.34 10.09 -10.38
C LEU A 123 -21.40 11.19 -10.27
N THR A 124 -22.45 10.94 -9.49
CA THR A 124 -23.49 11.93 -9.15
C THR A 124 -23.06 12.80 -7.97
N PRO A 125 -23.70 13.96 -7.72
CA PRO A 125 -23.47 14.75 -6.51
C PRO A 125 -23.66 13.95 -5.21
N TYR A 126 -24.60 12.99 -5.20
CA TYR A 126 -24.82 12.10 -4.06
C TYR A 126 -23.60 11.26 -3.70
N ALA A 127 -22.81 10.83 -4.69
CA ALA A 127 -21.56 10.11 -4.44
C ALA A 127 -20.51 10.99 -3.76
N TYR A 128 -20.42 12.26 -4.15
CA TYR A 128 -19.54 13.23 -3.51
C TYR A 128 -19.93 13.47 -2.06
N THR A 129 -21.22 13.69 -1.81
CA THR A 129 -21.76 13.86 -0.46
C THR A 129 -21.48 12.62 0.39
N LEU A 130 -21.65 11.40 -0.14
CA LEU A 130 -21.32 10.17 0.60
C LEU A 130 -19.83 10.06 0.96
N ASP A 131 -18.92 10.38 0.04
CA ASP A 131 -17.48 10.38 0.33
C ASP A 131 -17.10 11.40 1.41
N GLU A 132 -17.75 12.57 1.42
CA GLU A 132 -17.59 13.59 2.46
C GLU A 132 -18.14 13.11 3.82
N ILE A 133 -19.34 12.53 3.85
CA ILE A 133 -19.93 11.93 5.06
C ILE A 133 -19.00 10.85 5.60
N TYR A 134 -18.48 9.97 4.74
CA TYR A 134 -17.55 8.92 5.15
C TYR A 134 -16.30 9.53 5.81
N HIS A 135 -15.69 10.54 5.21
CA HIS A 135 -14.50 11.16 5.79
C HIS A 135 -14.78 11.93 7.10
N ALA A 136 -15.94 12.58 7.20
CA ALA A 136 -16.34 13.34 8.38
C ALA A 136 -16.83 12.44 9.55
N SER A 137 -17.34 11.24 9.24
CA SER A 137 -17.79 10.29 10.27
C SER A 137 -16.59 9.75 11.06
N HIS A 138 -16.74 9.72 12.38
CA HIS A 138 -15.76 9.17 13.31
C HIS A 138 -16.35 7.89 13.91
N PRO A 139 -16.02 6.70 13.36
CA PRO A 139 -16.53 5.44 13.87
C PRO A 139 -16.08 5.24 15.32
N ARG A 140 -16.98 4.74 16.17
CA ARG A 140 -16.59 4.30 17.51
C ARG A 140 -15.87 2.98 17.42
N LEU A 141 -14.79 2.82 18.19
CA LEU A 141 -14.11 1.53 18.31
C LEU A 141 -14.53 0.85 19.61
N VAL A 142 -15.24 -0.27 19.49
CA VAL A 142 -15.70 -1.07 20.63
C VAL A 142 -15.55 -2.55 20.29
N VAL A 143 -14.66 -3.24 21.00
CA VAL A 143 -14.47 -4.69 20.88
C VAL A 143 -15.02 -5.34 22.13
N ASN A 144 -16.21 -5.94 21.99
CA ASN A 144 -16.80 -6.78 23.02
C ASN A 144 -16.36 -8.25 22.88
N SER A 145 -16.76 -9.09 23.83
CA SER A 145 -16.45 -10.53 23.82
C SER A 145 -16.84 -11.25 22.52
N LYS A 146 -18.01 -10.96 21.94
CA LYS A 146 -18.46 -11.59 20.68
C LYS A 146 -17.59 -11.18 19.49
N VAL A 147 -17.33 -9.89 19.33
CA VAL A 147 -16.46 -9.35 18.27
C VAL A 147 -15.03 -9.88 18.40
N ALA A 148 -14.51 -9.96 19.63
CA ALA A 148 -13.17 -10.52 19.87
C ALA A 148 -13.09 -12.01 19.51
N GLU A 149 -14.09 -12.81 19.88
CA GLU A 149 -14.16 -14.21 19.47
C GLU A 149 -14.28 -14.37 17.96
N TYR A 150 -15.08 -13.53 17.30
CA TYR A 150 -15.22 -13.53 15.85
C TYR A 150 -13.88 -13.21 15.18
N LEU A 151 -13.21 -12.11 15.56
CA LEU A 151 -11.88 -11.73 15.07
C LEU A 151 -10.82 -12.83 15.28
N ARG A 152 -10.89 -13.54 16.41
CA ARG A 152 -10.00 -14.67 16.71
C ARG A 152 -10.19 -15.86 15.75
N LYS A 153 -11.43 -16.10 15.31
CA LYS A 153 -11.78 -17.19 14.37
C LYS A 153 -11.49 -16.80 12.92
N MET A 154 -11.59 -15.51 12.59
CA MET A 154 -11.27 -15.00 11.27
C MET A 154 -9.78 -15.19 10.92
N VAL A 155 -9.53 -15.41 9.64
CA VAL A 155 -8.21 -15.23 9.03
C VAL A 155 -8.12 -13.78 8.54
N GLU A 156 -6.92 -13.19 8.59
CA GLU A 156 -6.72 -11.76 8.32
C GLU A 156 -6.99 -11.31 6.88
N GLY A 157 -6.98 -12.23 5.92
CA GLY A 157 -7.14 -11.91 4.51
C GLY A 157 -5.85 -11.38 3.86
N PRO A 158 -5.83 -11.21 2.52
CA PRO A 158 -7.01 -11.31 1.66
C PRO A 158 -7.49 -12.75 1.48
N GLY A 159 -8.80 -12.95 1.39
CA GLY A 159 -9.44 -14.26 1.21
C GLY A 159 -10.83 -14.14 0.59
N GLU A 160 -11.35 -15.22 0.03
CA GLU A 160 -12.73 -15.23 -0.48
C GLU A 160 -13.73 -14.93 0.64
N SER A 161 -14.71 -14.06 0.39
CA SER A 161 -15.75 -13.72 1.38
C SER A 161 -16.58 -14.94 1.79
N SER A 162 -16.62 -15.98 0.94
CA SER A 162 -17.25 -17.27 1.21
C SER A 162 -16.63 -18.01 2.41
N THR A 163 -15.38 -17.71 2.78
CA THR A 163 -14.66 -18.38 3.88
C THR A 163 -14.83 -17.69 5.23
N LEU A 164 -15.59 -16.57 5.28
CA LEU A 164 -15.83 -15.86 6.52
C LEU A 164 -16.59 -16.74 7.54
N PRO A 165 -16.27 -16.64 8.85
CA PRO A 165 -16.98 -17.39 9.86
C PRO A 165 -18.48 -17.08 9.84
N VAL A 166 -19.30 -18.10 10.13
CA VAL A 166 -20.74 -17.93 10.28
C VAL A 166 -21.03 -16.91 11.38
N GLY A 167 -21.71 -15.83 11.03
CA GLY A 167 -22.02 -14.69 11.90
C GLY A 167 -22.21 -13.44 11.06
N GLY A 168 -23.44 -12.92 11.03
CA GLY A 168 -23.77 -11.74 10.22
C GLY A 168 -23.62 -10.43 10.99
N ASP A 169 -23.94 -10.44 12.29
CA ASP A 169 -23.96 -9.24 13.12
C ASP A 169 -22.55 -8.73 13.41
N GLU A 170 -21.64 -9.60 13.87
CA GLU A 170 -20.26 -9.22 14.16
C GLU A 170 -19.52 -8.72 12.91
N LEU A 171 -19.83 -9.26 11.74
CA LEU A 171 -19.27 -8.80 10.47
C LEU A 171 -19.70 -7.38 10.14
N LEU A 172 -20.98 -7.04 10.36
CA LEU A 172 -21.50 -5.68 10.20
C LEU A 172 -20.87 -4.72 11.22
N GLN A 173 -20.67 -5.16 12.47
CA GLN A 173 -19.94 -4.38 13.47
C GLN A 173 -18.51 -4.08 13.03
N LEU A 174 -17.78 -5.07 12.49
CA LEU A 174 -16.42 -4.86 11.97
C LEU A 174 -16.39 -3.87 10.81
N GLU A 175 -17.34 -3.95 9.87
CA GLU A 175 -17.39 -3.02 8.74
C GLU A 175 -17.85 -1.61 9.16
N ALA A 176 -18.73 -1.51 10.16
CA ALA A 176 -19.11 -0.24 10.78
C ALA A 176 -17.89 0.46 11.40
N MET A 177 -17.09 -0.29 12.16
CA MET A 177 -15.83 0.17 12.79
C MET A 177 -14.64 0.30 11.82
N ARG A 178 -14.82 -0.02 10.53
CA ARG A 178 -13.76 0.01 9.49
C ARG A 178 -12.58 -0.93 9.80
N MET A 179 -12.88 -2.07 10.42
CA MET A 179 -11.92 -3.14 10.72
C MET A 179 -11.83 -4.20 9.62
N ILE A 180 -12.77 -4.21 8.69
CA ILE A 180 -12.80 -5.10 7.52
C ILE A 180 -13.25 -4.33 6.28
N ALA A 181 -12.74 -4.72 5.12
CA ALA A 181 -13.11 -4.19 3.81
C ALA A 181 -13.36 -5.30 2.80
N PHE A 182 -14.11 -4.96 1.75
CA PHE A 182 -14.51 -5.87 0.69
C PHE A 182 -14.11 -5.36 -0.70
N SER A 183 -13.88 -6.30 -1.61
CA SER A 183 -13.36 -6.02 -2.94
C SER A 183 -14.40 -5.40 -3.86
N VAL A 184 -13.98 -4.45 -4.68
CA VAL A 184 -14.83 -3.91 -5.75
C VAL A 184 -15.05 -4.96 -6.86
N PRO A 185 -16.21 -4.95 -7.55
CA PRO A 185 -17.43 -4.24 -7.21
C PRO A 185 -18.42 -5.06 -6.36
N ARG A 186 -18.17 -6.35 -6.12
CA ARG A 186 -19.16 -7.32 -5.63
C ARG A 186 -18.87 -7.94 -4.25
N SER A 187 -17.81 -7.50 -3.58
CA SER A 187 -17.41 -8.02 -2.28
C SER A 187 -17.00 -9.50 -2.28
N ASP A 188 -16.47 -10.00 -3.39
CA ASP A 188 -16.03 -11.40 -3.54
C ASP A 188 -14.82 -11.76 -2.67
N VAL A 189 -13.94 -10.80 -2.40
CA VAL A 189 -12.75 -10.94 -1.55
C VAL A 189 -12.89 -9.99 -0.36
N TYR A 190 -12.53 -10.47 0.83
CA TYR A 190 -12.46 -9.68 2.06
C TYR A 190 -11.01 -9.51 2.51
N ALA A 191 -10.77 -8.47 3.31
CA ALA A 191 -9.56 -8.35 4.10
C ALA A 191 -9.84 -7.60 5.40
N LEU A 192 -9.21 -8.02 6.51
CA LEU A 192 -9.12 -7.16 7.68
C LEU A 192 -8.27 -5.94 7.31
N THR A 193 -8.71 -4.77 7.74
CA THR A 193 -8.00 -3.51 7.52
C THR A 193 -6.76 -3.46 8.41
N GLY A 194 -5.88 -2.47 8.21
CA GLY A 194 -4.74 -2.27 9.12
C GLY A 194 -5.17 -2.22 10.59
N LEU A 195 -6.29 -1.57 10.91
CA LEU A 195 -6.87 -1.53 12.25
C LEU A 195 -7.32 -2.93 12.71
N GLY A 196 -8.09 -3.63 11.88
CA GLY A 196 -8.59 -4.98 12.18
C GLY A 196 -7.48 -5.99 12.42
N GLN A 197 -6.42 -5.95 11.62
CA GLN A 197 -5.27 -6.84 11.73
C GLN A 197 -4.49 -6.63 13.03
N GLN A 198 -4.23 -5.36 13.41
CA GLN A 198 -3.48 -5.07 14.63
C GLN A 198 -4.27 -5.45 15.90
N ILE A 199 -5.58 -5.18 15.94
CA ILE A 199 -6.43 -5.60 17.06
C ILE A 199 -6.52 -7.13 17.14
N ARG A 200 -6.69 -7.81 16.00
CA ARG A 200 -6.67 -9.27 15.94
C ARG A 200 -5.34 -9.86 16.42
N ALA A 201 -4.22 -9.24 16.05
CA ALA A 201 -2.88 -9.66 16.49
C ALA A 201 -2.77 -9.63 18.02
N ALA A 202 -3.20 -8.54 18.66
CA ALA A 202 -3.24 -8.45 20.12
C ALA A 202 -4.13 -9.53 20.76
N LEU A 203 -5.32 -9.77 20.19
CA LEU A 203 -6.25 -10.82 20.63
C LEU A 203 -5.69 -12.24 20.52
N ARG A 204 -4.89 -12.52 19.48
CA ARG A 204 -4.21 -13.82 19.28
C ARG A 204 -3.00 -13.99 20.19
N LYS A 205 -2.31 -12.89 20.53
CA LYS A 205 -1.15 -12.86 21.45
C LYS A 205 -1.52 -12.87 22.94
N GLY A 206 -2.81 -13.05 23.26
CA GLY A 206 -3.25 -13.28 24.63
C GLY A 206 -3.85 -12.07 25.35
N LEU A 207 -4.29 -11.04 24.61
CA LEU A 207 -5.12 -9.98 25.21
C LEU A 207 -6.28 -10.61 25.97
N VAL A 208 -6.33 -10.37 27.29
CA VAL A 208 -7.23 -11.08 28.20
C VAL A 208 -8.66 -10.57 27.97
N VAL A 209 -9.60 -11.51 27.95
CA VAL A 209 -11.03 -11.22 27.87
C VAL A 209 -11.59 -11.40 29.27
N THR A 210 -11.61 -10.31 30.03
CA THR A 210 -12.08 -10.30 31.42
C THR A 210 -13.58 -10.01 31.52
N ASP A 211 -14.12 -9.24 30.58
CA ASP A 211 -15.45 -8.64 30.65
C ASP A 211 -16.19 -8.63 29.31
N GLU A 212 -17.45 -8.16 29.31
CA GLU A 212 -18.19 -7.88 28.08
C GLU A 212 -17.45 -6.88 27.18
N LEU A 213 -16.74 -5.88 27.75
CA LEU A 213 -15.96 -4.88 27.02
C LEU A 213 -14.45 -5.13 27.14
N ILE A 214 -13.83 -5.54 26.04
CA ILE A 214 -12.39 -5.86 26.00
C ILE A 214 -11.57 -4.63 25.64
N LEU A 215 -11.97 -3.93 24.58
CA LEU A 215 -11.25 -2.77 24.05
C LEU A 215 -12.24 -1.67 23.68
N ASP A 216 -11.90 -0.45 24.06
CA ASP A 216 -12.51 0.77 23.56
C ASP A 216 -11.43 1.84 23.33
N GLU A 217 -11.87 3.04 22.96
CA GLU A 217 -11.00 4.18 22.71
C GLU A 217 -10.22 4.60 23.95
N LEU A 218 -10.80 4.50 25.15
CA LEU A 218 -10.16 4.86 26.40
C LEU A 218 -8.96 3.95 26.67
N ILE A 219 -9.15 2.63 26.53
CA ILE A 219 -8.06 1.65 26.70
C ILE A 219 -6.95 1.89 25.66
N LEU A 220 -7.29 2.18 24.40
CA LEU A 220 -6.28 2.51 23.39
C LEU A 220 -5.49 3.78 23.74
N ASP A 221 -6.17 4.84 24.21
CA ASP A 221 -5.51 6.06 24.67
C ASP A 221 -4.59 5.77 25.88
N THR A 222 -4.99 4.88 26.79
CA THR A 222 -4.14 4.43 27.90
C THR A 222 -2.92 3.64 27.43
N VAL A 223 -3.07 2.73 26.45
CA VAL A 223 -1.93 2.01 25.85
C VAL A 223 -0.94 2.98 25.22
N ALA A 224 -1.43 3.98 24.48
CA ALA A 224 -0.57 4.97 23.85
C ALA A 224 0.21 5.80 24.88
N LYS A 225 -0.45 6.24 25.97
CA LYS A 225 0.23 6.91 27.07
C LYS A 225 1.35 6.05 27.65
N ALA A 226 1.07 4.78 27.92
CA ALA A 226 2.06 3.85 28.47
C ALA A 226 3.25 3.65 27.51
N TYR A 227 2.97 3.44 26.22
CA TYR A 227 4.00 3.20 25.20
C TYR A 227 4.91 4.42 24.98
N GLU A 228 4.36 5.62 25.15
CA GLU A 228 5.09 6.89 25.05
C GLU A 228 5.84 7.26 26.34
N GLY A 229 5.77 6.41 27.39
CA GLY A 229 6.45 6.63 28.66
C GLY A 229 5.80 7.69 29.56
N ASN A 230 4.53 8.02 29.30
CA ASN A 230 3.77 8.97 30.12
C ASN A 230 3.34 8.32 31.45
N GLN A 231 3.17 9.13 32.49
CA GLN A 231 2.71 8.67 33.79
C GLN A 231 1.25 8.20 33.71
N LEU A 232 0.98 6.99 34.19
CA LEU A 232 -0.36 6.42 34.31
C LEU A 232 -0.93 6.66 35.70
N SER A 233 -2.23 6.91 35.78
CA SER A 233 -2.99 6.84 37.04
C SER A 233 -3.13 5.39 37.53
N ASP A 234 -3.45 5.19 38.81
CA ASP A 234 -3.69 3.86 39.37
C ASP A 234 -4.83 3.13 38.64
N PHE A 235 -5.87 3.86 38.23
CA PHE A 235 -6.98 3.33 37.43
C PHE A 235 -6.50 2.84 36.05
N GLU A 236 -5.75 3.65 35.33
CA GLU A 236 -5.18 3.29 34.03
C GLU A 236 -4.24 2.08 34.13
N ARG A 237 -3.39 2.06 35.17
CA ARG A 237 -2.48 0.93 35.42
C ARG A 237 -3.26 -0.36 35.68
N ASN A 238 -4.30 -0.31 36.52
CA ASN A 238 -5.14 -1.47 36.78
C ASN A 238 -5.87 -1.94 35.53
N ALA A 239 -6.42 -1.03 34.73
CA ALA A 239 -7.12 -1.37 33.48
C ALA A 239 -6.20 -2.07 32.45
N LEU A 240 -4.93 -1.68 32.36
CA LEU A 240 -3.93 -2.36 31.53
C LEU A 240 -3.52 -3.72 32.13
N LEU A 241 -3.33 -3.79 33.44
CA LEU A 241 -2.93 -5.02 34.14
C LEU A 241 -3.99 -6.12 33.99
N GLU A 242 -5.27 -5.79 34.18
CA GLU A 242 -6.41 -6.71 34.02
C GLU A 242 -6.48 -7.32 32.62
N ARG A 243 -6.06 -6.55 31.61
CA ARG A 243 -6.04 -6.96 30.19
C ARG A 243 -4.75 -7.68 29.78
N GLY A 244 -3.78 -7.81 30.69
CA GLY A 244 -2.46 -8.39 30.42
C GLY A 244 -1.59 -7.54 29.49
N LEU A 245 -1.83 -6.23 29.43
CA LEU A 245 -1.07 -5.28 28.60
C LEU A 245 0.23 -4.83 29.26
N ILE A 246 0.26 -4.86 30.60
CA ILE A 246 1.45 -4.65 31.42
C ILE A 246 1.58 -5.79 32.42
N ASP A 247 2.78 -6.01 32.93
CA ASP A 247 3.01 -6.91 34.05
C ASP A 247 2.86 -6.19 35.42
N TRP A 248 3.08 -6.93 36.51
CA TRP A 248 3.00 -6.39 37.87
C TRP A 248 4.06 -5.31 38.16
N THR A 249 5.17 -5.29 37.41
CA THR A 249 6.20 -4.24 37.51
C THR A 249 5.81 -2.96 36.78
N GLY A 250 4.87 -3.06 35.82
CA GLY A 250 4.45 -1.96 34.95
C GLY A 250 5.12 -1.98 33.58
N GLU A 251 5.89 -3.01 33.24
CA GLU A 251 6.49 -3.16 31.92
C GLU A 251 5.44 -3.60 30.89
N LEU A 252 5.51 -3.03 29.68
CA LEU A 252 4.59 -3.33 28.58
C LEU A 252 4.86 -4.72 27.99
N HIS A 253 3.79 -5.49 27.82
CA HIS A 253 3.87 -6.76 27.11
C HIS A 253 3.97 -6.52 25.58
N PRO A 254 4.65 -7.39 24.80
CA PRO A 254 4.76 -7.24 23.34
C PRO A 254 3.43 -7.11 22.59
N LEU A 255 2.31 -7.58 23.16
CA LEU A 255 0.99 -7.42 22.56
C LEU A 255 0.49 -5.96 22.59
N ALA A 256 1.02 -5.12 23.48
CA ALA A 256 0.69 -3.71 23.57
C ALA A 256 1.21 -2.90 22.37
N GLU A 257 2.28 -3.36 21.71
CA GLU A 257 2.78 -2.74 20.46
C GLU A 257 1.72 -2.76 19.36
N HIS A 258 1.00 -3.87 19.21
CA HIS A 258 -0.09 -3.98 18.24
C HIS A 258 -1.23 -3.01 18.56
N LEU A 259 -1.62 -2.87 19.83
CA LEU A 259 -2.65 -1.91 20.22
C LEU A 259 -2.17 -0.46 20.07
N TYR A 260 -0.87 -0.17 20.28
CA TYR A 260 -0.31 1.14 19.99
C TYR A 260 -0.34 1.48 18.49
N LEU A 261 -0.04 0.51 17.63
CA LEU A 261 -0.20 0.67 16.17
C LEU A 261 -1.66 0.85 15.77
N ALA A 262 -2.59 0.08 16.36
CA ALA A 262 -4.02 0.26 16.17
C ALA A 262 -4.47 1.69 16.58
N TRP A 263 -3.98 2.19 17.71
CA TRP A 263 -4.22 3.57 18.15
C TRP A 263 -3.68 4.60 17.15
N LYS A 264 -2.47 4.40 16.60
CA LYS A 264 -1.93 5.29 15.56
C LYS A 264 -2.83 5.32 14.33
N ILE A 265 -3.26 4.16 13.83
CA ILE A 265 -4.17 4.06 12.69
C ILE A 265 -5.49 4.76 12.99
N TYR A 266 -6.04 4.53 14.17
CA TYR A 266 -7.33 5.09 14.59
C TYR A 266 -7.28 6.62 14.77
N LYS A 267 -6.24 7.17 15.42
CA LYS A 267 -6.15 8.61 15.74
C LYS A 267 -5.45 9.44 14.67
N LYS A 268 -4.43 8.91 13.99
CA LYS A 268 -3.63 9.65 13.00
C LYS A 268 -4.07 9.38 11.56
N GLY A 269 -4.91 8.38 11.34
CA GLY A 269 -5.42 8.00 10.04
C GLY A 269 -4.75 6.74 9.48
N PRO A 270 -5.38 6.10 8.49
CA PRO A 270 -4.91 4.85 7.94
C PRO A 270 -3.74 5.02 6.99
N TYR A 271 -3.12 3.90 6.65
CA TYR A 271 -2.14 3.86 5.60
C TYR A 271 -2.78 4.20 4.24
N LEU A 272 -2.14 5.11 3.50
CA LEU A 272 -2.63 5.56 2.19
C LEU A 272 -1.90 4.89 1.03
N MET A 273 -0.63 4.51 1.23
CA MET A 273 0.20 3.88 0.21
C MET A 273 0.02 2.35 0.14
N THR A 274 0.19 1.82 -1.06
CA THR A 274 0.19 0.38 -1.36
C THR A 274 1.55 -0.03 -1.91
N PRO A 275 2.55 -0.28 -1.03
CA PRO A 275 3.89 -0.60 -1.49
C PRO A 275 3.88 -1.94 -2.24
N ALA A 276 4.56 -1.97 -3.38
CA ALA A 276 4.63 -3.13 -4.25
C ALA A 276 6.07 -3.63 -4.41
N PHE A 277 6.22 -4.88 -4.85
CA PHE A 277 7.52 -5.47 -5.17
C PHE A 277 7.33 -6.40 -6.36
N GLN A 278 8.36 -6.54 -7.18
CA GLN A 278 8.38 -7.52 -8.25
C GLN A 278 9.76 -8.15 -8.38
N ILE A 279 9.78 -9.38 -8.88
CA ILE A 279 10.98 -10.03 -9.40
C ILE A 279 10.55 -11.05 -10.45
N SER A 280 11.20 -11.04 -11.60
CA SER A 280 10.99 -12.05 -12.64
C SER A 280 11.72 -13.35 -12.31
N GLU A 281 11.26 -14.46 -12.88
CA GLU A 281 11.96 -15.74 -12.77
C GLU A 281 13.42 -15.66 -13.25
N ASP A 282 13.69 -14.91 -14.34
CA ASP A 282 15.04 -14.73 -14.88
C ASP A 282 15.94 -13.94 -13.90
N GLU A 283 15.42 -12.89 -13.27
CA GLU A 283 16.13 -12.15 -12.23
C GLU A 283 16.43 -13.01 -11.00
N ALA A 284 15.47 -13.85 -10.57
CA ALA A 284 15.68 -14.80 -9.47
C ALA A 284 16.79 -15.81 -9.80
N ARG A 285 16.84 -16.33 -11.03
CA ARG A 285 17.92 -17.20 -11.49
C ARG A 285 19.27 -16.46 -11.56
N LEU A 286 19.26 -15.18 -11.89
CA LEU A 286 20.48 -14.36 -11.97
C LEU A 286 21.16 -14.21 -10.60
N LEU A 287 20.37 -14.12 -9.52
CA LEU A 287 20.89 -14.15 -8.14
C LEU A 287 21.70 -15.43 -7.87
N GLU A 288 21.21 -16.59 -8.32
CA GLU A 288 21.92 -17.87 -8.18
C GLU A 288 23.22 -17.90 -9.00
N VAL A 289 23.21 -17.35 -10.23
CA VAL A 289 24.41 -17.25 -11.08
C VAL A 289 25.51 -16.44 -10.38
N ILE A 290 25.16 -15.31 -9.77
CA ILE A 290 26.11 -14.48 -9.02
C ILE A 290 26.71 -15.26 -7.84
N VAL A 291 25.90 -16.00 -7.08
CA VAL A 291 26.38 -16.84 -5.98
C VAL A 291 27.31 -17.96 -6.47
N LYS A 292 26.99 -18.61 -7.59
CA LYS A 292 27.86 -19.64 -8.20
C LYS A 292 29.21 -19.06 -8.61
N LEU A 293 29.23 -17.87 -9.21
CA LEU A 293 30.47 -17.21 -9.62
C LEU A 293 31.35 -16.86 -8.41
N TRP A 294 30.77 -16.35 -7.32
CA TRP A 294 31.51 -16.12 -6.09
C TRP A 294 32.04 -17.43 -5.46
N LYS A 295 31.26 -18.51 -5.47
CA LYS A 295 31.77 -19.83 -5.00
C LYS A 295 32.89 -20.38 -5.88
N ARG A 296 32.87 -20.09 -7.18
CA ARG A 296 33.94 -20.48 -8.10
C ARG A 296 35.19 -19.63 -7.87
N HIS A 297 35.03 -18.34 -7.56
CA HIS A 297 36.12 -17.45 -7.19
C HIS A 297 37.00 -18.00 -6.06
N GLU A 298 36.40 -18.70 -5.07
CA GLU A 298 37.13 -19.34 -3.96
C GLU A 298 38.17 -20.37 -4.42
N LYS A 299 38.04 -20.88 -5.66
CA LYS A 299 38.93 -21.88 -6.27
C LYS A 299 39.70 -21.34 -7.47
N GLU A 300 39.12 -20.35 -8.16
CA GLU A 300 39.62 -19.75 -9.39
C GLU A 300 39.68 -18.23 -9.21
N ASP A 301 40.85 -17.75 -8.85
CA ASP A 301 41.14 -16.37 -8.45
C ASP A 301 40.73 -15.32 -9.51
N ASP A 302 40.56 -15.68 -10.78
CA ASP A 302 40.21 -14.81 -11.91
C ASP A 302 38.71 -14.83 -12.29
N VAL A 303 37.90 -15.59 -11.55
CA VAL A 303 36.44 -15.68 -11.76
C VAL A 303 35.73 -14.81 -10.74
N PHE A 304 34.99 -13.80 -11.18
CA PHE A 304 34.17 -12.94 -10.34
C PHE A 304 32.89 -12.55 -11.08
N PRO A 305 31.80 -12.20 -10.39
CA PRO A 305 30.55 -11.77 -11.00
C PRO A 305 30.64 -10.34 -11.56
N GLU A 306 31.50 -10.15 -12.55
CA GLU A 306 31.53 -8.99 -13.43
C GLU A 306 30.50 -9.16 -14.56
N PRO A 307 29.96 -8.07 -15.14
CA PRO A 307 28.93 -8.13 -16.19
C PRO A 307 29.22 -9.15 -17.29
N LYS A 308 30.45 -9.14 -17.83
CA LYS A 308 30.86 -10.04 -18.92
C LYS A 308 30.89 -11.51 -18.53
N GLN A 309 31.23 -11.84 -17.28
CA GLN A 309 31.22 -13.24 -16.81
C GLN A 309 29.81 -13.72 -16.49
N ILE A 310 28.97 -12.83 -15.95
CA ILE A 310 27.54 -13.11 -15.74
C ILE A 310 26.85 -13.37 -17.09
N GLU A 311 27.05 -12.51 -18.09
CA GLU A 311 26.52 -12.68 -19.45
C GLU A 311 26.94 -14.02 -20.05
N LYS A 312 28.24 -14.37 -19.98
CA LYS A 312 28.73 -15.68 -20.46
C LYS A 312 28.08 -16.86 -19.73
N ALA A 313 27.89 -16.76 -18.41
CA ALA A 313 27.26 -17.81 -17.63
C ALA A 313 25.78 -17.96 -18.02
N VAL A 314 25.05 -16.86 -18.22
CA VAL A 314 23.66 -16.85 -18.69
C VAL A 314 23.55 -17.42 -20.10
N ASP A 315 24.38 -16.97 -21.04
CA ASP A 315 24.40 -17.47 -22.42
C ASP A 315 24.63 -18.99 -22.47
N TRP A 316 25.58 -19.46 -21.65
CA TRP A 316 25.93 -20.88 -21.55
C TRP A 316 24.83 -21.71 -20.90
N GLU A 317 24.32 -21.28 -19.73
CA GLU A 317 23.34 -22.04 -18.95
C GLU A 317 21.94 -21.98 -19.57
N TRP A 318 21.50 -20.83 -20.09
CA TRP A 318 20.09 -20.59 -20.44
C TRP A 318 19.83 -20.57 -21.95
N LYS A 319 20.86 -20.37 -22.78
CA LYS A 319 20.77 -20.34 -24.25
C LYS A 319 19.68 -19.41 -24.80
N ARG A 320 19.37 -18.33 -24.08
CA ARG A 320 18.39 -17.30 -24.45
C ARG A 320 19.10 -16.01 -24.85
N LYS A 321 18.58 -15.34 -25.88
CA LYS A 321 19.18 -14.11 -26.45
C LYS A 321 18.36 -12.84 -26.19
N ASP A 322 17.19 -12.99 -25.60
CA ASP A 322 16.20 -11.94 -25.39
C ASP A 322 16.32 -11.24 -24.02
N LEU A 323 17.15 -11.77 -23.11
CA LEU A 323 17.40 -11.16 -21.80
C LEU A 323 18.55 -10.14 -21.88
N THR A 324 18.26 -8.89 -21.55
CA THR A 324 19.29 -7.87 -21.34
C THR A 324 19.85 -7.97 -19.92
N VAL A 325 20.89 -8.78 -19.71
CA VAL A 325 21.54 -9.02 -18.39
C VAL A 325 21.88 -7.71 -17.68
N LYS A 326 22.41 -6.71 -18.41
CA LYS A 326 22.72 -5.39 -17.86
C LYS A 326 21.51 -4.70 -17.22
N LEU A 327 20.34 -4.73 -17.86
CA LEU A 327 19.13 -4.12 -17.33
C LEU A 327 18.59 -4.92 -16.13
N ALA A 328 18.65 -6.25 -16.17
CA ALA A 328 18.27 -7.09 -15.03
C ALA A 328 19.15 -6.81 -13.79
N LEU A 329 20.47 -6.66 -13.97
CA LEU A 329 21.39 -6.30 -12.88
C LEU A 329 21.05 -4.92 -12.29
N TYR A 330 20.74 -3.93 -13.13
CA TYR A 330 20.30 -2.62 -12.65
C TYR A 330 18.94 -2.66 -11.95
N ASN A 331 18.01 -3.48 -12.42
CA ASN A 331 16.71 -3.62 -11.76
C ASN A 331 16.86 -4.28 -10.38
N LEU A 332 17.64 -5.37 -10.30
CA LEU A 332 17.96 -6.04 -9.03
C LEU A 332 18.69 -5.14 -8.02
N GLU A 333 19.68 -4.34 -8.47
CA GLU A 333 20.31 -3.32 -7.61
C GLU A 333 19.30 -2.22 -7.23
N GLY A 334 18.38 -1.86 -8.14
CA GLY A 334 17.35 -0.86 -7.90
C GLY A 334 16.27 -1.29 -6.89
N PHE A 335 16.02 -2.59 -6.76
CA PHE A 335 15.20 -3.19 -5.70
C PHE A 335 16.02 -3.52 -4.43
N GLY A 336 17.30 -3.14 -4.39
CA GLY A 336 18.17 -3.35 -3.23
C GLY A 336 18.53 -4.82 -2.99
N LEU A 337 18.36 -5.70 -3.98
CA LEU A 337 18.73 -7.12 -3.89
C LEU A 337 20.20 -7.36 -4.21
N LEU A 338 20.78 -6.48 -5.03
CA LEU A 338 22.22 -6.46 -5.34
C LEU A 338 22.85 -5.16 -4.89
N LYS A 339 24.17 -5.19 -4.71
CA LYS A 339 25.02 -4.01 -4.67
C LYS A 339 26.18 -4.20 -5.64
N SER A 340 26.56 -3.12 -6.32
CA SER A 340 27.69 -3.10 -7.24
C SER A 340 28.84 -2.27 -6.67
N ARG A 341 30.07 -2.77 -6.84
CA ARG A 341 31.29 -2.11 -6.36
C ARG A 341 32.50 -2.45 -7.22
N GLU A 342 33.54 -1.65 -7.11
CA GLU A 342 34.87 -1.96 -7.63
C GLU A 342 35.44 -3.19 -6.89
N HIS A 343 35.98 -4.11 -7.67
CA HIS A 343 36.87 -5.16 -7.22
C HIS A 343 38.24 -5.00 -7.87
N ARG A 344 39.28 -5.23 -7.08
CA ARG A 344 40.68 -5.18 -7.52
C ARG A 344 41.26 -6.57 -7.52
N HIS A 345 41.67 -7.02 -8.69
CA HIS A 345 42.40 -8.26 -8.86
C HIS A 345 43.72 -7.97 -9.60
N GLY A 346 44.83 -7.96 -8.85
CA GLY A 346 46.11 -7.46 -9.35
C GLY A 346 46.02 -5.98 -9.76
N ALA A 347 46.37 -5.68 -11.02
CA ALA A 347 46.26 -4.33 -11.60
C ALA A 347 44.87 -4.03 -12.20
N ARG A 348 44.00 -5.03 -12.34
CA ARG A 348 42.67 -4.89 -12.95
C ARG A 348 41.68 -4.33 -11.92
N ARG A 349 40.97 -3.26 -12.30
CA ARG A 349 39.80 -2.71 -11.61
C ARG A 349 38.56 -3.09 -12.43
N THR A 350 37.54 -3.67 -11.80
CA THR A 350 36.29 -4.02 -12.50
C THR A 350 35.09 -3.94 -11.58
N LEU A 351 33.92 -3.62 -12.14
CA LEU A 351 32.64 -3.70 -11.46
C LEU A 351 32.25 -5.16 -11.19
N VAL A 352 31.92 -5.47 -9.95
CA VAL A 352 31.34 -6.76 -9.55
C VAL A 352 30.03 -6.56 -8.83
N TYR A 353 29.19 -7.59 -8.85
CA TYR A 353 27.91 -7.64 -8.15
C TYR A 353 27.94 -8.63 -7.00
N GLU A 354 27.31 -8.26 -5.89
CA GLU A 354 27.14 -9.13 -4.74
C GLU A 354 25.72 -8.96 -4.19
N LEU A 355 25.19 -10.06 -3.63
CA LEU A 355 23.88 -10.04 -3.01
C LEU A 355 23.90 -9.16 -1.76
N THR A 356 22.81 -8.46 -1.51
CA THR A 356 22.52 -7.87 -0.20
C THR A 356 21.85 -8.92 0.69
N SER A 357 21.62 -8.59 1.97
CA SER A 357 20.84 -9.46 2.85
C SER A 357 19.44 -9.75 2.28
N TYR A 358 18.79 -8.74 1.69
CA TYR A 358 17.51 -8.94 1.02
C TYR A 358 17.62 -9.83 -0.22
N GLY A 359 18.70 -9.72 -0.98
CA GLY A 359 18.98 -10.60 -2.11
C GLY A 359 19.14 -12.06 -1.69
N GLU A 360 19.79 -12.31 -0.55
CA GLU A 360 19.93 -13.65 0.03
C GLU A 360 18.58 -14.23 0.47
N GLU A 361 17.75 -13.44 1.16
CA GLU A 361 16.41 -13.85 1.60
C GLU A 361 15.50 -14.20 0.40
N VAL A 362 15.53 -13.37 -0.65
CA VAL A 362 14.79 -13.63 -1.90
C VAL A 362 15.30 -14.89 -2.58
N LEU A 363 16.63 -15.08 -2.67
CA LEU A 363 17.19 -16.28 -3.26
C LEU A 363 16.80 -17.55 -2.49
N GLU A 364 16.75 -17.49 -1.16
CA GLU A 364 16.31 -18.62 -0.34
C GLU A 364 14.84 -19.00 -0.59
N ASP A 365 13.95 -18.01 -0.72
CA ASP A 365 12.56 -18.25 -1.10
C ASP A 365 12.46 -18.87 -2.50
N GLN A 366 13.17 -18.31 -3.46
CA GLN A 366 13.12 -18.72 -4.87
C GLN A 366 13.75 -20.10 -5.10
N ARG A 367 14.67 -20.55 -4.24
CA ARG A 367 15.15 -21.96 -4.25
C ARG A 367 14.09 -22.96 -3.83
N LYS A 368 13.11 -22.56 -3.01
CA LYS A 368 11.99 -23.41 -2.59
C LYS A 368 10.91 -23.45 -3.68
N ASN A 369 10.64 -22.31 -4.32
CA ASN A 369 9.65 -22.19 -5.38
C ASN A 369 10.04 -21.09 -6.38
N LEU A 370 10.72 -21.49 -7.45
CA LEU A 370 11.21 -20.58 -8.48
C LEU A 370 10.05 -20.08 -9.34
N ARG A 371 9.81 -18.76 -9.34
CA ARG A 371 8.70 -18.12 -10.06
C ARG A 371 8.87 -16.61 -10.14
N SER A 372 8.13 -15.98 -11.05
CA SER A 372 7.90 -14.53 -11.01
C SER A 372 6.99 -14.16 -9.83
N VAL A 373 7.28 -13.00 -9.22
CA VAL A 373 6.45 -12.33 -8.21
C VAL A 373 6.06 -10.98 -8.78
N THR A 374 4.77 -10.69 -8.86
CA THR A 374 4.26 -9.46 -9.50
C THR A 374 3.93 -8.37 -8.49
N ALA A 375 3.94 -7.13 -8.97
CA ALA A 375 3.53 -5.96 -8.21
C ALA A 375 2.11 -6.14 -7.62
N VAL A 376 1.16 -6.59 -8.46
CA VAL A 376 -0.23 -6.82 -8.07
C VAL A 376 -0.37 -7.96 -7.06
N GLY A 377 0.43 -9.03 -7.19
CA GLY A 377 0.46 -10.13 -6.23
C GLY A 377 0.87 -9.66 -4.83
N VAL A 378 1.91 -8.83 -4.74
CA VAL A 378 2.35 -8.24 -3.46
C VAL A 378 1.36 -7.20 -2.94
N LYS A 379 0.78 -6.38 -3.83
CA LYS A 379 -0.27 -5.42 -3.46
C LYS A 379 -1.54 -6.05 -2.93
N SER A 380 -1.85 -7.27 -3.36
CA SER A 380 -2.96 -8.04 -2.79
C SER A 380 -2.85 -8.13 -1.27
N ILE A 381 -1.62 -8.24 -0.76
CA ILE A 381 -1.32 -8.27 0.67
C ILE A 381 -1.21 -6.85 1.25
N THR A 382 -0.43 -5.96 0.62
CA THR A 382 -0.16 -4.65 1.23
C THR A 382 -1.36 -3.71 1.23
N MET A 383 -2.33 -3.91 0.32
CA MET A 383 -3.55 -3.10 0.27
C MET A 383 -4.51 -3.34 1.42
N THR A 384 -4.48 -4.55 1.99
CA THR A 384 -5.30 -4.90 3.17
C THR A 384 -5.03 -3.99 4.37
N LYS A 385 -3.88 -3.33 4.40
CA LYS A 385 -3.51 -2.42 5.48
C LYS A 385 -4.21 -1.06 5.39
N LYS A 386 -4.86 -0.72 4.25
CA LYS A 386 -5.71 0.47 4.11
C LYS A 386 -7.04 0.29 4.89
N GLU A 387 -7.79 1.38 5.08
CA GLU A 387 -9.01 1.40 5.89
C GLU A 387 -10.26 0.84 5.18
N PHE A 388 -10.35 0.96 3.86
CA PHE A 388 -11.59 0.66 3.13
C PHE A 388 -11.37 -0.16 1.86
N ALA A 389 -10.17 -0.74 1.69
CA ALA A 389 -9.79 -1.42 0.46
C ALA A 389 -9.46 -2.90 0.71
N ALA A 390 -9.97 -3.76 -0.17
CA ALA A 390 -9.54 -5.14 -0.33
C ALA A 390 -9.20 -5.39 -1.80
N PRO A 391 -8.24 -6.29 -2.12
CA PRO A 391 -7.84 -6.55 -3.50
C PRO A 391 -9.00 -7.04 -4.33
N ASN A 392 -9.02 -6.68 -5.62
CA ASN A 392 -9.95 -7.29 -6.55
C ASN A 392 -9.62 -8.78 -6.71
N VAL A 393 -10.57 -9.52 -7.29
CA VAL A 393 -10.45 -10.97 -7.47
C VAL A 393 -9.22 -11.34 -8.29
N GLU A 394 -8.91 -10.57 -9.33
CA GLU A 394 -7.77 -10.83 -10.22
C GLU A 394 -6.43 -10.75 -9.47
N TRP A 395 -6.23 -9.73 -8.63
CA TRP A 395 -5.01 -9.59 -7.83
C TRP A 395 -4.92 -10.67 -6.75
N TYR A 396 -6.04 -11.05 -6.15
CA TYR A 396 -6.11 -12.16 -5.19
C TYR A 396 -5.69 -13.49 -5.84
N GLU A 397 -6.27 -13.83 -6.99
CA GLU A 397 -5.93 -15.06 -7.72
C GLU A 397 -4.49 -15.06 -8.23
N GLN A 398 -3.98 -13.92 -8.67
CA GLN A 398 -2.56 -13.79 -9.04
C GLN A 398 -1.65 -14.03 -7.83
N ALA A 399 -1.97 -13.46 -6.67
CA ALA A 399 -1.21 -13.69 -5.44
C ALA A 399 -1.23 -15.16 -4.98
N ARG A 400 -2.35 -15.87 -5.18
CA ARG A 400 -2.45 -17.32 -4.93
C ARG A 400 -1.60 -18.14 -5.89
N LYS A 401 -1.67 -17.83 -7.18
CA LYS A 401 -0.85 -18.47 -8.23
C LYS A 401 0.64 -18.32 -7.94
N GLU A 402 1.05 -17.18 -7.41
CA GLU A 402 2.41 -16.89 -6.97
C GLU A 402 2.73 -17.42 -5.57
N GLY A 403 1.84 -18.16 -4.91
CA GLY A 403 2.07 -18.71 -3.57
C GLY A 403 2.34 -17.64 -2.49
N LEU A 404 1.95 -16.38 -2.73
CA LEU A 404 2.05 -15.29 -1.76
C LEU A 404 0.89 -15.31 -0.77
N VAL A 405 -0.26 -15.81 -1.20
CA VAL A 405 -1.46 -15.97 -0.40
C VAL A 405 -1.92 -17.43 -0.47
N SER A 406 -2.37 -17.96 0.67
CA SER A 406 -2.95 -19.30 0.80
C SER A 406 -4.47 -19.21 1.04
N ASP A 407 -5.08 -20.13 1.77
CA ASP A 407 -6.51 -20.16 2.11
C ASP A 407 -6.89 -19.01 3.08
N ALA A 408 -6.85 -17.77 2.59
CA ALA A 408 -7.20 -16.52 3.27
C ALA A 408 -6.11 -15.86 4.17
N ALA A 409 -4.83 -16.21 4.00
CA ALA A 409 -3.71 -15.52 4.68
C ALA A 409 -2.47 -15.36 3.79
N PRO A 410 -1.68 -14.29 4.00
CA PRO A 410 -0.32 -14.18 3.46
C PRO A 410 0.57 -15.32 3.95
N THR A 411 1.27 -15.98 3.01
CA THR A 411 2.28 -17.01 3.30
C THR A 411 3.57 -16.37 3.84
N SER A 412 4.55 -17.20 4.24
CA SER A 412 5.90 -16.70 4.57
C SER A 412 6.52 -15.92 3.41
N SER A 413 6.32 -16.38 2.17
CA SER A 413 6.77 -15.68 0.96
C SER A 413 6.02 -14.36 0.79
N GLY A 414 4.70 -14.38 0.94
CA GLY A 414 3.87 -13.17 0.88
C GLY A 414 4.33 -12.09 1.86
N ARG A 415 4.57 -12.47 3.13
CA ARG A 415 5.10 -11.57 4.16
C ARG A 415 6.51 -11.07 3.85
N LEU A 416 7.38 -11.94 3.32
CA LEU A 416 8.73 -11.56 2.88
C LEU A 416 8.66 -10.42 1.86
N TYR A 417 7.93 -10.61 0.75
CA TYR A 417 7.86 -9.60 -0.31
C TYR A 417 7.08 -8.34 0.11
N ALA A 418 6.04 -8.48 0.93
CA ALA A 418 5.31 -7.34 1.50
C ALA A 418 6.16 -6.51 2.47
N ARG A 419 7.12 -7.12 3.16
CA ARG A 419 8.13 -6.41 3.99
C ARG A 419 9.18 -5.75 3.11
N LEU A 420 9.73 -6.47 2.13
CA LEU A 420 10.75 -5.93 1.22
C LEU A 420 10.24 -4.72 0.43
N SER A 421 8.95 -4.68 0.08
CA SER A 421 8.35 -3.51 -0.58
C SER A 421 8.39 -2.22 0.26
N VAL A 422 8.64 -2.32 1.58
CA VAL A 422 8.75 -1.19 2.51
C VAL A 422 10.19 -0.97 2.97
N GLU A 423 10.89 -2.05 3.31
CA GLU A 423 12.20 -1.96 3.97
C GLU A 423 13.36 -1.72 3.01
N ALA A 424 13.26 -2.24 1.77
CA ALA A 424 14.30 -2.12 0.77
C ALA A 424 14.38 -0.68 0.23
N GLU A 425 15.58 -0.11 0.26
CA GLU A 425 15.84 1.21 -0.31
C GLU A 425 15.77 1.13 -1.84
N ARG A 426 14.87 1.91 -2.45
CA ARG A 426 14.65 1.90 -3.90
C ARG A 426 15.61 2.86 -4.61
N ARG A 427 16.32 2.35 -5.62
CA ARG A 427 17.10 3.14 -6.60
C ARG A 427 16.67 2.74 -8.02
N PRO A 428 15.46 3.12 -8.45
CA PRO A 428 14.81 2.50 -9.60
C PRO A 428 15.63 2.66 -10.89
N LEU A 429 15.73 1.57 -11.66
CA LEU A 429 15.99 1.65 -13.09
C LEU A 429 14.76 2.26 -13.77
N ILE A 430 14.94 3.17 -14.73
CA ILE A 430 13.87 3.60 -15.64
C ILE A 430 14.36 3.41 -17.07
N THR A 431 13.72 2.50 -17.78
CA THR A 431 13.92 2.24 -19.21
C THR A 431 13.18 3.26 -20.07
N ASN A 432 13.49 3.26 -21.36
CA ASN A 432 12.82 4.09 -22.35
C ASN A 432 11.32 3.81 -22.43
N THR A 433 10.94 2.53 -22.44
CA THR A 433 9.54 2.09 -22.47
C THR A 433 8.80 2.57 -21.22
N GLU A 434 9.40 2.42 -20.03
CA GLU A 434 8.83 2.92 -18.77
C GLU A 434 8.71 4.46 -18.77
N MET A 435 9.71 5.18 -19.26
CA MET A 435 9.64 6.64 -19.40
C MET A 435 8.47 7.06 -20.31
N LYS A 436 8.25 6.37 -21.43
CA LYS A 436 7.14 6.63 -22.36
C LYS A 436 5.78 6.38 -21.70
N VAL A 437 5.64 5.27 -20.96
CA VAL A 437 4.42 4.96 -20.20
C VAL A 437 4.17 6.02 -19.12
N LEU A 438 5.19 6.41 -18.35
CA LEU A 438 5.06 7.45 -17.32
C LEU A 438 4.62 8.80 -17.92
N ARG A 439 5.05 9.12 -19.15
CA ARG A 439 4.58 10.31 -19.88
C ARG A 439 3.10 10.23 -20.26
N LYS A 440 2.54 9.05 -20.52
CA LYS A 440 1.11 8.83 -20.81
C LYS A 440 0.21 9.01 -19.57
N VAL A 441 0.69 8.73 -18.35
CA VAL A 441 -0.12 8.90 -17.12
C VAL A 441 -0.34 10.39 -16.79
N PRO A 442 -1.57 10.90 -16.62
CA PRO A 442 -1.78 12.32 -16.31
C PRO A 442 -1.11 12.77 -15.02
N TYR A 443 -0.74 14.05 -14.93
CA TYR A 443 0.09 14.54 -13.81
C TYR A 443 -0.66 14.55 -12.47
N LYS A 444 -1.95 14.93 -12.46
CA LYS A 444 -2.77 15.09 -11.24
C LYS A 444 -4.03 14.22 -11.20
N ALA A 445 -4.43 13.67 -12.34
CA ALA A 445 -5.66 12.90 -12.47
C ALA A 445 -5.32 11.44 -12.78
N GLY A 446 -6.23 10.54 -12.41
CA GLY A 446 -6.17 9.16 -12.82
C GLY A 446 -6.64 8.95 -14.26
N VAL A 447 -6.19 7.86 -14.84
CA VAL A 447 -6.62 7.39 -16.16
C VAL A 447 -6.90 5.89 -16.10
N PHE A 448 -7.93 5.41 -16.80
CA PHE A 448 -8.15 3.97 -16.90
C PHE A 448 -7.09 3.33 -17.79
N ILE A 449 -6.60 2.14 -17.43
CA ILE A 449 -5.59 1.40 -18.22
C ILE A 449 -6.07 1.22 -19.67
N GLU A 450 -7.36 0.94 -19.87
CA GLU A 450 -7.96 0.80 -21.21
C GLU A 450 -7.85 2.08 -22.07
N ASP A 451 -7.97 3.27 -21.46
CA ASP A 451 -7.89 4.55 -22.17
C ASP A 451 -6.45 4.89 -22.62
N MET A 452 -5.44 4.23 -22.05
CA MET A 452 -4.02 4.50 -22.33
C MET A 452 -3.52 3.84 -23.64
N ASN A 453 -4.29 2.91 -24.23
CA ASN A 453 -3.93 2.18 -25.46
C ASN A 453 -2.51 1.59 -25.43
N LEU A 454 -2.17 0.89 -24.33
CA LEU A 454 -0.83 0.32 -24.12
C LEU A 454 -0.63 -0.98 -24.91
N SER A 455 0.55 -1.12 -25.52
CA SER A 455 1.04 -2.42 -26.02
C SER A 455 1.30 -3.40 -24.86
N GLU A 456 1.55 -4.68 -25.16
CA GLU A 456 1.93 -5.67 -24.14
C GLU A 456 3.22 -5.27 -23.40
N GLU A 457 4.24 -4.82 -24.14
CA GLU A 457 5.49 -4.32 -23.55
C GLU A 457 5.27 -3.10 -22.65
N GLU A 458 4.38 -2.19 -23.07
CA GLU A 458 4.03 -1.02 -22.26
C GLU A 458 3.21 -1.37 -21.02
N ARG A 459 2.42 -2.45 -21.05
CA ARG A 459 1.73 -2.98 -19.86
C ARG A 459 2.71 -3.55 -18.86
N ILE A 460 3.70 -4.32 -19.31
CA ILE A 460 4.79 -4.83 -18.45
C ILE A 460 5.57 -3.65 -17.84
N ALA A 461 5.84 -2.61 -18.63
CA ALA A 461 6.48 -1.39 -18.13
C ALA A 461 5.61 -0.64 -17.11
N LEU A 462 4.28 -0.63 -17.26
CA LEU A 462 3.36 -0.06 -16.27
C LEU A 462 3.42 -0.82 -14.94
N ASP A 463 3.36 -2.15 -14.97
CA ASP A 463 3.48 -2.99 -13.77
C ASP A 463 4.84 -2.80 -13.08
N SER A 464 5.89 -2.61 -13.88
CA SER A 464 7.22 -2.34 -13.36
C SER A 464 7.35 -0.97 -12.70
N LEU A 465 6.72 0.07 -13.27
CA LEU A 465 6.62 1.38 -12.63
C LEU A 465 5.83 1.31 -11.31
N GLU A 466 4.83 0.42 -11.22
CA GLU A 466 4.07 0.18 -9.99
C GLU A 466 4.95 -0.45 -8.91
N ALA A 467 5.71 -1.50 -9.24
CA ALA A 467 6.65 -2.12 -8.30
C ALA A 467 7.71 -1.12 -7.76
N LYS A 468 8.07 -0.14 -8.58
CA LYS A 468 8.98 0.96 -8.24
C LYS A 468 8.32 2.08 -7.43
N ASN A 469 7.02 1.96 -7.11
CA ASN A 469 6.19 2.95 -6.43
C ASN A 469 6.12 4.32 -7.13
N LEU A 470 6.20 4.34 -8.47
CA LEU A 470 6.08 5.56 -9.27
C LEU A 470 4.66 5.78 -9.78
N VAL A 471 3.90 4.70 -9.97
CA VAL A 471 2.47 4.74 -10.24
C VAL A 471 1.73 3.91 -9.21
N GLU A 472 0.46 4.20 -9.05
CA GLU A 472 -0.48 3.35 -8.31
C GLU A 472 -1.59 2.92 -9.26
N ILE A 473 -1.71 1.62 -9.48
CA ILE A 473 -2.85 1.00 -10.13
C ILE A 473 -3.91 0.73 -9.06
N LEU A 474 -5.15 1.10 -9.27
CA LEU A 474 -6.24 0.85 -8.31
C LEU A 474 -7.01 -0.41 -8.70
N PRO A 475 -7.75 -1.04 -7.78
CA PRO A 475 -8.56 -2.23 -8.07
C PRO A 475 -9.59 -2.07 -9.19
N THR A 476 -9.89 -0.83 -9.58
CA THR A 476 -10.79 -0.45 -10.69
C THR A 476 -10.02 -0.08 -11.96
N ASP A 477 -8.77 -0.53 -12.10
CA ASP A 477 -7.86 -0.28 -13.23
C ASP A 477 -7.60 1.20 -13.53
N VAL A 478 -7.69 2.05 -12.51
CA VAL A 478 -7.31 3.45 -12.60
C VAL A 478 -5.85 3.59 -12.20
N VAL A 479 -5.04 4.19 -13.06
CA VAL A 479 -3.62 4.50 -12.82
C VAL A 479 -3.48 5.95 -12.39
N THR A 480 -2.75 6.20 -11.30
CA THR A 480 -2.36 7.54 -10.84
C THR A 480 -0.84 7.62 -10.67
N LEU A 481 -0.29 8.85 -10.66
CA LEU A 481 1.10 9.08 -10.25
C LEU A 481 1.18 9.21 -8.72
N THR A 482 2.14 8.53 -8.11
CA THR A 482 2.55 8.84 -6.74
C THR A 482 3.29 10.18 -6.69
N GLU A 483 3.57 10.72 -5.51
CA GLU A 483 4.40 11.93 -5.38
C GLU A 483 5.80 11.73 -5.99
N ALA A 484 6.43 10.59 -5.72
CA ALA A 484 7.68 10.18 -6.35
C ALA A 484 7.53 10.07 -7.88
N GLY A 485 6.43 9.52 -8.37
CA GLY A 485 6.09 9.44 -9.78
C GLY A 485 6.01 10.78 -10.48
N GLN A 486 5.38 11.78 -9.84
CA GLN A 486 5.29 13.14 -10.37
C GLN A 486 6.67 13.80 -10.49
N LEU A 487 7.51 13.65 -9.46
CA LEU A 487 8.88 14.15 -9.45
C LEU A 487 9.76 13.45 -10.49
N MET A 488 9.65 12.13 -10.60
CA MET A 488 10.35 11.32 -11.61
C MET A 488 9.93 11.72 -13.03
N LYS A 489 8.62 11.88 -13.26
CA LYS A 489 8.09 12.34 -14.55
C LYS A 489 8.63 13.72 -14.93
N ARG A 490 8.71 14.64 -13.96
CA ARG A 490 9.32 15.96 -14.15
C ARG A 490 10.81 15.85 -14.48
N ALA A 491 11.56 14.99 -13.80
CA ALA A 491 12.98 14.78 -14.08
C ALA A 491 13.21 14.27 -15.52
N LEU A 492 12.31 13.41 -16.01
CA LEU A 492 12.41 12.77 -17.32
C LEU A 492 11.84 13.62 -18.48
N SER A 493 11.31 14.81 -18.23
CA SER A 493 10.60 15.59 -19.26
C SER A 493 11.50 16.07 -20.41
N ALA A 494 12.80 16.25 -20.15
CA ALA A 494 13.78 16.74 -21.13
C ALA A 494 14.67 15.64 -21.74
N VAL A 495 14.45 14.37 -21.35
CA VAL A 495 15.22 13.23 -21.83
C VAL A 495 14.77 12.85 -23.25
N SER A 496 15.72 12.56 -24.15
CA SER A 496 15.41 12.11 -25.51
C SER A 496 14.85 10.67 -25.51
N ASP A 497 13.96 10.37 -26.46
CA ASP A 497 13.43 9.03 -26.68
C ASP A 497 14.46 8.04 -27.22
N ASP A 498 15.66 8.48 -27.58
CA ASP A 498 16.76 7.61 -28.01
C ASP A 498 17.57 7.03 -26.83
N VAL A 499 17.35 7.52 -25.60
CA VAL A 499 18.07 7.02 -24.42
C VAL A 499 17.39 5.75 -23.91
N GLU A 500 18.08 4.61 -24.00
CA GLU A 500 17.56 3.28 -23.64
C GLU A 500 17.16 3.16 -22.16
N ALA A 501 17.99 3.67 -21.24
CA ALA A 501 17.76 3.59 -19.80
C ALA A 501 18.27 4.88 -19.12
N PRO A 502 17.48 5.98 -19.15
CA PRO A 502 17.96 7.27 -18.67
C PRO A 502 18.31 7.28 -17.18
N VAL A 503 17.63 6.47 -16.36
CA VAL A 503 17.88 6.38 -14.92
C VAL A 503 18.35 4.98 -14.57
N THR A 504 19.47 4.87 -13.86
CA THR A 504 20.00 3.60 -13.34
C THR A 504 20.41 3.80 -11.88
N PRO A 505 20.59 2.73 -11.08
CA PRO A 505 21.10 2.84 -9.72
C PRO A 505 22.45 3.58 -9.64
N LEU A 506 23.33 3.40 -10.63
CA LEU A 506 24.61 4.10 -10.72
C LEU A 506 24.45 5.60 -11.00
N VAL A 507 23.53 5.99 -11.89
CA VAL A 507 23.21 7.42 -12.09
C VAL A 507 22.69 8.02 -10.80
N ILE A 508 21.79 7.35 -10.07
CA ILE A 508 21.27 7.84 -8.79
C ILE A 508 22.40 8.04 -7.78
N ARG A 509 23.28 7.02 -7.60
CA ARG A 509 24.44 7.11 -6.71
C ARG A 509 25.38 8.26 -7.10
N LEU A 510 25.61 8.46 -8.40
CA LEU A 510 26.41 9.57 -8.92
C LEU A 510 25.79 10.92 -8.51
N LEU A 511 24.48 11.10 -8.72
CA LEU A 511 23.80 12.33 -8.35
C LEU A 511 23.79 12.57 -6.83
N GLN A 512 23.66 11.50 -6.04
CA GLN A 512 23.74 11.57 -4.57
C GLN A 512 25.14 12.02 -4.12
N ALA A 513 26.21 11.44 -4.68
CA ALA A 513 27.59 11.85 -4.39
C ALA A 513 27.85 13.31 -4.80
N ILE A 514 27.31 13.73 -5.96
CA ILE A 514 27.34 15.13 -6.40
C ILE A 514 26.62 16.06 -5.41
N ARG A 515 25.46 15.65 -4.88
CA ARG A 515 24.71 16.41 -3.87
C ARG A 515 25.50 16.56 -2.58
N THR A 516 26.22 15.52 -2.15
CA THR A 516 27.03 15.51 -0.94
C THR A 516 28.27 16.41 -1.05
N HIS A 517 28.98 16.37 -2.19
CA HIS A 517 30.27 17.05 -2.37
C HIS A 517 30.21 18.35 -3.17
N GLY A 518 29.03 18.70 -3.67
CA GLY A 518 28.79 19.92 -4.43
C GLY A 518 28.42 21.12 -3.53
N GLY A 519 28.62 22.33 -4.06
CA GLY A 519 28.22 23.58 -3.41
C GLY A 519 26.81 24.00 -3.81
N LEU A 520 25.92 24.19 -2.83
CA LEU A 520 24.55 24.67 -3.06
C LEU A 520 24.56 26.16 -3.48
N GLN A 521 23.92 26.50 -4.61
CA GLN A 521 23.66 27.90 -4.98
C GLN A 521 22.17 28.23 -4.90
N MET A 522 21.79 29.04 -3.89
CA MET A 522 20.38 29.39 -3.63
C MET A 522 19.69 30.14 -4.78
N LYS A 523 20.42 30.89 -5.62
CA LYS A 523 19.83 31.68 -6.71
C LYS A 523 19.36 30.85 -7.91
N GLU A 524 20.03 29.73 -8.20
CA GLU A 524 19.76 28.92 -9.41
C GLU A 524 19.08 27.58 -9.11
N LYS A 525 18.85 27.23 -7.83
CA LYS A 525 18.40 25.89 -7.40
C LYS A 525 19.27 24.75 -7.99
N ARG A 526 20.57 25.03 -8.19
CA ARG A 526 21.56 24.10 -8.75
C ARG A 526 22.64 23.80 -7.72
N ILE A 527 23.24 22.62 -7.87
CA ILE A 527 24.40 22.19 -7.08
C ILE A 527 25.61 22.23 -8.00
N ARG A 528 26.58 23.12 -7.75
CA ARG A 528 27.81 23.21 -8.56
C ARG A 528 28.85 22.20 -8.09
N ILE A 529 29.58 21.63 -9.04
CA ILE A 529 30.65 20.66 -8.80
C ILE A 529 31.95 21.29 -9.28
N ASN A 530 32.92 21.42 -8.38
CA ASN A 530 34.26 21.88 -8.75
C ASN A 530 35.05 20.73 -9.42
N PRO A 531 36.00 21.03 -10.32
CA PRO A 531 36.85 20.00 -10.95
C PRO A 531 37.52 19.05 -9.96
N GLU A 532 37.95 19.56 -8.80
CA GLU A 532 38.61 18.78 -7.75
C GLU A 532 37.65 17.81 -7.04
N SER A 533 36.36 18.16 -6.96
CA SER A 533 35.32 17.33 -6.32
C SER A 533 35.04 16.04 -7.11
N TRP A 534 35.29 16.02 -8.43
CA TRP A 534 35.03 14.85 -9.28
C TRP A 534 35.82 13.61 -8.85
N LYS A 535 37.06 13.79 -8.34
CA LYS A 535 37.85 12.67 -7.80
C LYS A 535 37.24 12.08 -6.53
N VAL A 536 36.60 12.93 -5.71
CA VAL A 536 35.91 12.49 -4.49
C VAL A 536 34.61 11.78 -4.86
N VAL A 537 33.88 12.30 -5.85
CA VAL A 537 32.66 11.69 -6.40
C VAL A 537 32.96 10.31 -7.02
N GLU A 538 34.03 10.16 -7.79
CA GLU A 538 34.48 8.86 -8.33
C GLU A 538 34.75 7.86 -7.21
N LYS A 539 35.49 8.30 -6.18
CA LYS A 539 35.82 7.45 -5.03
C LYS A 539 34.58 7.03 -4.24
N GLU A 540 33.60 7.92 -4.06
CA GLU A 540 32.34 7.61 -3.37
C GLU A 540 31.43 6.71 -4.20
N LEU A 541 31.38 6.91 -5.53
CA LEU A 541 30.63 6.03 -6.41
C LEU A 541 31.18 4.60 -6.33
N GLY A 542 32.49 4.44 -6.16
CA GLY A 542 33.11 3.16 -5.83
C GLY A 542 32.99 2.12 -6.94
N VAL A 543 33.13 2.55 -8.20
CA VAL A 543 33.11 1.71 -9.40
C VAL A 543 34.43 1.88 -10.18
N ASP A 544 34.67 1.01 -11.17
CA ASP A 544 35.86 1.15 -12.02
C ASP A 544 35.77 2.39 -12.95
N PRO A 545 36.90 2.88 -13.49
CA PRO A 545 36.93 4.12 -14.27
C PRO A 545 36.05 4.13 -15.53
N GLU A 546 35.97 3.00 -16.24
CA GLU A 546 35.16 2.90 -17.46
C GLU A 546 33.67 3.03 -17.11
N THR A 547 33.23 2.31 -16.08
CA THR A 547 31.87 2.41 -15.55
C THR A 547 31.55 3.82 -15.03
N PHE A 548 32.52 4.50 -14.41
CA PHE A 548 32.33 5.87 -13.93
C PHE A 548 32.08 6.85 -15.09
N ASP A 549 32.95 6.83 -16.11
CA ASP A 549 32.83 7.71 -17.27
C ASP A 549 31.53 7.45 -18.04
N ASP A 550 31.15 6.18 -18.21
CA ASP A 550 29.87 5.80 -18.82
C ASP A 550 28.67 6.34 -18.04
N THR A 551 28.72 6.27 -16.70
CA THR A 551 27.66 6.78 -15.83
C THR A 551 27.54 8.30 -15.91
N VAL A 552 28.66 9.01 -15.95
CA VAL A 552 28.69 10.48 -16.13
C VAL A 552 28.13 10.86 -17.50
N ASN A 553 28.54 10.15 -18.55
CA ASN A 553 28.04 10.37 -19.90
C ASN A 553 26.53 10.13 -19.99
N LEU A 554 26.03 9.04 -19.40
CA LEU A 554 24.60 8.76 -19.32
C LEU A 554 23.84 9.89 -18.60
N ALA A 555 24.34 10.36 -17.46
CA ALA A 555 23.71 11.46 -16.72
C ALA A 555 23.69 12.78 -17.51
N ARG A 556 24.71 13.05 -18.35
CA ARG A 556 24.76 14.22 -19.24
C ARG A 556 23.78 14.12 -20.41
N ILE A 557 23.71 12.99 -21.09
CA ILE A 557 22.77 12.82 -22.22
C ILE A 557 21.32 12.85 -21.74
N SER A 558 21.06 12.30 -20.54
CA SER A 558 19.78 12.39 -19.82
C SER A 558 19.49 13.77 -19.20
N LYS A 559 20.38 14.75 -19.38
CA LYS A 559 20.23 16.14 -18.91
C LYS A 559 20.13 16.30 -17.39
N PHE A 560 20.55 15.32 -16.60
CA PHE A 560 20.57 15.42 -15.13
C PHE A 560 21.73 16.25 -14.60
N ILE A 561 22.83 16.29 -15.35
CA ILE A 561 24.01 17.11 -15.03
C ILE A 561 24.50 17.87 -16.26
N THR A 562 25.17 18.98 -16.02
CA THR A 562 26.06 19.64 -16.98
C THR A 562 27.51 19.26 -16.66
N GLU A 563 28.48 19.91 -17.30
CA GLU A 563 29.91 19.73 -16.97
C GLU A 563 30.24 20.08 -15.51
N ASN A 564 29.51 21.03 -14.92
CA ASN A 564 29.86 21.65 -13.65
C ASN A 564 28.68 21.79 -12.67
N ALA A 565 27.52 21.21 -12.95
CA ALA A 565 26.37 21.32 -12.05
C ALA A 565 25.35 20.19 -12.20
N LEU A 566 24.63 19.93 -11.11
CA LEU A 566 23.34 19.24 -11.10
C LEU A 566 22.26 20.16 -11.67
N THR A 567 21.50 19.68 -12.66
CA THR A 567 20.40 20.45 -13.27
C THR A 567 19.13 20.38 -12.43
N GLU A 568 18.09 21.16 -12.79
CA GLU A 568 16.78 21.02 -12.16
C GLU A 568 16.18 19.61 -12.33
N ALA A 569 16.44 18.96 -13.47
CA ALA A 569 16.02 17.59 -13.71
C ALA A 569 16.76 16.60 -12.78
N GLY A 570 18.07 16.80 -12.59
CA GLY A 570 18.85 16.01 -11.63
C GLY A 570 18.39 16.22 -10.18
N VAL A 571 18.05 17.46 -9.80
CA VAL A 571 17.46 17.76 -8.48
C VAL A 571 16.09 17.09 -8.32
N ALA A 572 15.22 17.16 -9.32
CA ALA A 572 13.90 16.52 -9.28
C ALA A 572 14.03 14.99 -9.17
N LEU A 573 15.02 14.38 -9.83
CA LEU A 573 15.32 12.94 -9.70
C LEU A 573 15.73 12.59 -8.26
N LEU A 574 16.62 13.38 -7.64
CA LEU A 574 17.00 13.17 -6.24
C LEU A 574 15.80 13.34 -5.29
N GLN A 575 14.93 14.32 -5.54
CA GLN A 575 13.70 14.50 -4.76
C GLN A 575 12.78 13.28 -4.90
N ALA A 576 12.64 12.71 -6.09
CA ALA A 576 11.87 11.49 -6.29
C ALA A 576 12.45 10.30 -5.49
N VAL A 577 13.78 10.16 -5.47
CA VAL A 577 14.46 9.12 -4.68
C VAL A 577 14.29 9.33 -3.17
N ASP A 578 14.39 10.58 -2.70
CA ASP A 578 14.16 10.91 -1.28
C ASP A 578 12.70 10.59 -0.88
N GLU A 579 11.74 10.83 -1.76
CA GLU A 579 10.33 10.48 -1.55
C GLU A 579 10.15 8.95 -1.47
N LEU A 580 10.77 8.19 -2.38
CA LEU A 580 10.77 6.72 -2.33
C LEU A 580 11.42 6.16 -1.06
N ALA A 581 12.34 6.90 -0.45
CA ALA A 581 13.02 6.50 0.78
C ALA A 581 12.23 6.84 2.06
N ARG A 582 11.13 7.60 1.97
CA ARG A 582 10.32 7.93 3.15
C ARG A 582 9.64 6.68 3.72
N LYS A 583 9.98 6.37 4.97
CA LYS A 583 9.40 5.26 5.73
C LYS A 583 8.27 5.77 6.62
N GLU A 584 7.15 6.15 6.02
CA GLU A 584 5.93 6.54 6.77
C GLU A 584 5.08 5.32 7.19
N TYR A 585 5.62 4.11 7.03
CA TYR A 585 4.88 2.86 7.16
C TYR A 585 5.43 1.96 8.29
N PRO A 586 5.31 2.35 9.57
CA PRO A 586 5.66 1.45 10.67
C PRO A 586 4.63 0.32 10.70
N TRP A 587 4.95 -0.83 10.08
CA TRP A 587 4.13 -2.03 10.15
C TRP A 587 4.90 -3.11 10.90
N VAL A 588 4.30 -3.63 11.96
CA VAL A 588 4.80 -4.82 12.63
C VAL A 588 4.04 -6.01 12.07
N GLU A 589 4.79 -6.93 11.45
CA GLU A 589 4.23 -8.17 10.93
C GLU A 589 3.53 -8.93 12.05
N VAL A 590 2.28 -9.31 11.78
CA VAL A 590 1.46 -10.12 12.68
C VAL A 590 1.96 -11.57 12.58
N ARG A 591 2.96 -11.92 13.41
CA ARG A 591 3.46 -13.30 13.53
C ARG A 591 2.57 -14.15 14.42
#